data_AF-A0A971V154-F1
#
_entry.id   AF-A0A971V154-F1
#
_cell.length_a   1.000
_cell.length_b   1.000
_cell.length_c   1.000
_cell.angle_alpha   90.00
_cell.angle_beta   90.00
_cell.angle_gamma   90.00
#
_symmetry.space_group_name_H-M   'P 1'
#
loop_
_entity.id
_entity.type
_entity.pdbx_description
1 polymer ?
#
loop_
_entity_poly.entity_id
_entity_poly.type
_entity_poly.pdbx_seq_one_letter_code
_entity_poly.pdbx_strand_id
1 'polypeptide(L)'
;MLKFLIEKEFKQIGRNSFLPKIIVVMPLMVMLVFPWAANQEIKEVKLSIIDNDHSSYSERLVNKIDASGYFKLTDISTTYPEAMRHIESGKSDIILVIQDEFEKNLVNEGRARVMISANSVNSTKGGLGSSYLSSIFADYAGELREEQGGQAMVTATEVPSFGVISQFKFNSHLDYKIFMVPALMVMLLTMLCGFLPALNIVAEKEAATIEQINVTPVKKLMFVLAKLIPYWVIGFAVLAICMGLGILAYGIYPVGSLLSIFLFTTIYI
;
A
#
# COMPACT_ATOMS: atom_id res chain seq x y z
N MET A 1 -4.86 -42.55 19.73
CA MET A 1 -5.76 -41.46 20.18
C MET A 1 -5.69 -40.24 19.28
N LEU A 2 -4.54 -39.54 19.18
CA LEU A 2 -4.43 -38.27 18.44
C LEU A 2 -5.03 -38.29 17.03
N LYS A 3 -4.74 -39.35 16.24
CA LYS A 3 -5.32 -39.54 14.89
C LYS A 3 -6.85 -39.48 14.88
N PHE A 4 -7.53 -40.10 15.85
CA PHE A 4 -8.99 -40.11 15.94
C PHE A 4 -9.55 -38.74 16.32
N LEU A 5 -8.86 -38.00 17.20
CA LEU A 5 -9.28 -36.63 17.52
C LEU A 5 -9.12 -35.70 16.31
N ILE A 6 -8.01 -35.83 15.56
CA ILE A 6 -7.82 -35.07 14.32
C ILE A 6 -8.91 -35.40 13.30
N GLU A 7 -9.22 -36.68 13.09
CA GLU A 7 -10.28 -37.11 12.17
C GLU A 7 -11.65 -36.57 12.59
N LYS A 8 -11.94 -36.54 13.90
CA LYS A 8 -13.15 -35.93 14.45
C LYS A 8 -13.22 -34.45 14.10
N GLU A 9 -12.15 -33.68 14.32
CA GLU A 9 -12.14 -32.23 14.03
C GLU A 9 -12.29 -31.95 12.52
N PHE A 10 -11.61 -32.70 11.64
CA PHE A 10 -11.83 -32.57 10.19
C PHE A 10 -13.27 -32.86 9.77
N LYS A 11 -13.89 -33.91 10.32
CA LYS A 11 -15.31 -34.21 10.09
C LYS A 11 -16.23 -33.13 10.63
N GLN A 12 -15.91 -32.55 11.79
CA GLN A 12 -16.69 -31.48 12.41
C GLN A 12 -16.62 -30.19 11.57
N ILE A 13 -15.43 -29.83 11.08
CA ILE A 13 -15.23 -28.69 10.17
C ILE A 13 -15.98 -28.92 8.86
N GLY A 14 -15.82 -30.10 8.24
CA GLY A 14 -16.48 -30.42 6.97
C GLY A 14 -18.00 -30.53 7.07
N ARG A 15 -18.54 -30.98 8.20
CA ARG A 15 -19.99 -31.07 8.43
C ARG A 15 -20.63 -29.72 8.77
N ASN A 16 -19.85 -28.77 9.28
CA ASN A 16 -20.35 -27.44 9.55
C ASN A 16 -20.59 -26.72 8.21
N SER A 17 -21.81 -26.27 7.94
CA SER A 17 -22.13 -25.58 6.68
C SER A 17 -21.47 -24.20 6.54
N PHE A 18 -21.01 -23.62 7.65
CA PHE A 18 -20.42 -22.28 7.72
C PHE A 18 -18.90 -22.29 7.55
N LEU A 19 -18.18 -23.20 8.22
CA LEU A 19 -16.71 -23.19 8.25
C LEU A 19 -16.04 -23.41 6.87
N PRO A 20 -16.38 -24.43 6.07
CA PRO A 20 -15.79 -24.61 4.75
C PRO A 20 -16.13 -23.44 3.80
N LYS A 21 -17.32 -22.86 3.92
CA LYS A 21 -17.72 -21.70 3.13
C LYS A 21 -16.89 -20.48 3.49
N ILE A 22 -16.72 -20.17 4.78
CA ILE A 22 -15.91 -19.01 5.18
C ILE A 22 -14.44 -19.20 4.76
N ILE A 23 -13.88 -20.40 4.91
CA ILE A 23 -12.49 -20.72 4.53
C ILE A 23 -12.21 -20.47 3.04
N VAL A 24 -13.19 -20.64 2.16
CA VAL A 24 -13.02 -20.45 0.70
C VAL A 24 -13.54 -19.11 0.22
N VAL A 25 -14.77 -18.75 0.59
CA VAL A 25 -15.46 -17.55 0.11
C VAL A 25 -14.86 -16.28 0.70
N MET A 26 -14.44 -16.30 1.97
CA MET A 26 -13.91 -15.10 2.62
C MET A 26 -12.57 -14.66 2.00
N PRO A 27 -11.57 -15.54 1.77
CA PRO A 27 -10.37 -15.16 1.03
C PRO A 27 -10.67 -14.65 -0.37
N LEU A 28 -11.60 -15.30 -1.10
CA LEU A 28 -12.00 -14.86 -2.44
C LEU A 28 -12.57 -13.44 -2.41
N MET A 29 -13.54 -13.17 -1.53
CA MET A 29 -14.11 -11.83 -1.42
C MET A 29 -13.08 -10.81 -0.97
N VAL A 30 -12.32 -11.08 0.09
CA VAL A 30 -11.35 -10.10 0.62
C VAL A 30 -10.27 -9.82 -0.42
N MET A 31 -9.69 -10.84 -1.03
CA MET A 31 -8.61 -10.67 -2.00
C MET A 31 -9.06 -10.07 -3.33
N LEU A 32 -10.31 -10.30 -3.77
CA LEU A 32 -10.79 -9.75 -5.04
C LEU A 32 -11.48 -8.39 -4.89
N VAL A 33 -12.03 -8.06 -3.72
CA VAL A 33 -12.78 -6.82 -3.51
C VAL A 33 -11.92 -5.74 -2.85
N PHE A 34 -11.23 -6.05 -1.74
CA PHE A 34 -10.55 -5.02 -0.95
C PHE A 34 -9.42 -4.31 -1.71
N PRO A 35 -8.53 -4.98 -2.47
CA PRO A 35 -7.53 -4.32 -3.32
C PRO A 35 -8.08 -3.25 -4.26
N TRP A 36 -9.33 -3.38 -4.68
CA TRP A 36 -9.99 -2.41 -5.55
C TRP A 36 -10.77 -1.35 -4.77
N ALA A 37 -11.42 -1.74 -3.68
CA ALA A 37 -12.27 -0.85 -2.88
C ALA A 37 -11.48 0.06 -1.93
N ALA A 38 -10.39 -0.44 -1.36
CA ALA A 38 -9.56 0.26 -0.37
C ALA A 38 -8.25 0.78 -1.00
N ASN A 39 -8.28 1.18 -2.28
CA ASN A 39 -7.12 1.77 -2.91
C ASN A 39 -6.85 3.16 -2.31
N GLN A 40 -5.72 3.32 -1.63
CA GLN A 40 -5.25 4.62 -1.14
C GLN A 40 -4.32 5.34 -2.13
N GLU A 41 -4.08 4.78 -3.32
CA GLU A 41 -3.48 5.55 -4.42
C GLU A 41 -4.41 6.69 -4.80
N ILE A 42 -3.91 7.91 -4.62
CA ILE A 42 -4.57 9.09 -5.17
C ILE A 42 -4.02 9.28 -6.58
N LYS A 43 -4.77 8.78 -7.56
CA LYS A 43 -4.66 9.18 -8.97
C LYS A 43 -5.62 10.36 -9.20
N GLU A 44 -5.24 11.30 -10.05
CA GLU A 44 -5.96 12.57 -10.29
C GLU A 44 -5.96 13.54 -9.10
N VAL A 45 -4.78 13.85 -8.53
CA VAL A 45 -4.67 15.03 -7.66
C VAL A 45 -4.97 16.26 -8.51
N LYS A 46 -6.02 17.02 -8.17
CA LYS A 46 -6.38 18.21 -8.94
C LYS A 46 -5.36 19.32 -8.67
N LEU A 47 -4.63 19.72 -9.69
CA LEU A 47 -3.56 20.70 -9.58
C LEU A 47 -3.98 22.01 -10.24
N SER A 48 -3.85 23.11 -9.49
CA SER A 48 -3.87 24.48 -10.01
C SER A 48 -2.42 24.94 -10.13
N ILE A 49 -2.02 25.40 -11.31
CA ILE A 49 -0.69 26.00 -11.50
C ILE A 49 -0.84 27.51 -11.69
N ILE A 50 0.00 28.28 -11.00
CA ILE A 50 0.20 29.70 -11.23
C ILE A 50 1.63 29.84 -11.76
N ASP A 51 1.74 30.13 -13.04
CA ASP A 51 3.01 30.44 -13.69
C ASP A 51 3.12 31.96 -13.83
N ASN A 52 4.04 32.58 -13.11
CA ASN A 52 4.32 34.01 -13.24
C ASN A 52 5.53 34.31 -14.15
N ASP A 53 6.34 33.30 -14.48
CA ASP A 53 7.57 33.49 -15.24
C ASP A 53 7.33 33.40 -16.75
N HIS A 54 6.38 32.56 -17.18
CA HIS A 54 6.00 32.39 -18.60
C HIS A 54 7.20 32.11 -19.52
N SER A 55 8.21 31.43 -18.99
CA SER A 55 9.43 31.05 -19.69
C SER A 55 9.35 29.66 -20.28
N SER A 56 10.27 29.38 -21.22
CA SER A 56 10.43 28.03 -21.79
C SER A 56 10.70 26.95 -20.73
N TYR A 57 11.43 27.30 -19.66
CA TYR A 57 11.73 26.41 -18.54
C TYR A 57 10.51 26.18 -17.64
N SER A 58 9.68 27.19 -17.42
CA SER A 58 8.43 27.03 -16.66
C SER A 58 7.41 26.17 -17.41
N GLU A 59 7.25 26.39 -18.72
CA GLU A 59 6.34 25.62 -19.57
C GLU A 59 6.76 24.14 -19.66
N ARG A 60 8.07 23.87 -19.82
CA ARG A 60 8.62 22.51 -19.82
C ARG A 60 8.34 21.78 -18.50
N LEU A 61 8.48 22.47 -17.38
CA LEU A 61 8.19 21.91 -16.05
C LEU A 61 6.69 21.58 -15.91
N VAL A 62 5.80 22.47 -16.36
CA VAL A 62 4.36 22.23 -16.37
C VAL A 62 4.01 21.01 -17.22
N ASN A 63 4.57 20.92 -18.43
CA ASN A 63 4.37 19.77 -19.31
C ASN A 63 4.86 18.45 -18.69
N LYS A 64 5.98 18.49 -17.95
CA LYS A 64 6.48 17.31 -17.23
C LYS A 64 5.55 16.88 -16.10
N ILE A 65 4.97 17.83 -15.37
CA ILE A 65 3.99 17.55 -14.32
C ILE A 65 2.72 16.93 -14.91
N ASP A 66 2.22 17.48 -16.02
CA ASP A 66 1.02 16.97 -16.71
C ASP A 66 1.26 15.55 -17.29
N ALA A 67 2.42 15.32 -17.90
CA ALA A 67 2.81 14.02 -18.45
C ALA A 67 3.03 12.92 -17.38
N SER A 68 3.18 13.29 -16.11
CA SER A 68 3.44 12.33 -15.02
C SER A 68 2.24 11.42 -14.70
N GLY A 69 1.01 11.82 -15.06
CA GLY A 69 -0.22 11.06 -14.82
C GLY A 69 -0.70 11.04 -13.35
N TYR A 70 0.03 11.65 -12.42
CA TYR A 70 -0.39 11.78 -11.02
C TYR A 70 -1.36 12.96 -10.80
N PHE A 71 -1.22 13.98 -11.63
CA PHE A 71 -1.96 15.24 -11.52
C PHE A 71 -2.95 15.38 -12.67
N LYS A 72 -4.06 16.05 -12.38
CA LYS A 72 -5.00 16.54 -13.38
C LYS A 72 -4.95 18.05 -13.36
N LEU A 73 -4.34 18.65 -14.39
CA LEU A 73 -4.33 20.10 -14.52
C LEU A 73 -5.78 20.58 -14.62
N THR A 74 -6.23 21.33 -13.62
CA THR A 74 -7.63 21.79 -13.59
C THR A 74 -7.74 23.20 -14.11
N ASP A 75 -6.73 24.03 -13.82
CA ASP A 75 -6.68 25.42 -14.24
C ASP A 75 -5.23 25.95 -14.21
N ILE A 76 -4.92 26.89 -15.11
CA ILE A 76 -3.72 27.72 -15.04
C ILE A 76 -4.20 29.08 -14.55
N SER A 77 -4.24 29.23 -13.23
CA SER A 77 -4.78 30.44 -12.60
C SER A 77 -3.77 31.57 -12.72
N THR A 78 -4.27 32.78 -12.97
CA THR A 78 -3.40 33.96 -13.10
C THR A 78 -2.97 34.52 -11.76
N THR A 79 -3.72 34.24 -10.69
CA THR A 79 -3.47 34.81 -9.37
C THR A 79 -3.73 33.81 -8.23
N TYR A 80 -3.01 33.99 -7.11
CA TYR A 80 -3.19 33.16 -5.92
C TYR A 80 -4.61 33.18 -5.33
N PRO A 81 -5.31 34.33 -5.21
CA PRO A 81 -6.69 34.35 -4.71
C PRO A 81 -7.71 33.66 -5.62
N GLU A 82 -7.43 33.57 -6.91
CA GLU A 82 -8.22 32.78 -7.85
C GLU A 82 -8.00 31.28 -7.62
N ALA A 83 -6.75 30.83 -7.59
CA ALA A 83 -6.43 29.43 -7.29
C ALA A 83 -6.97 28.99 -5.90
N MET A 84 -6.98 29.87 -4.91
CA MET A 84 -7.58 29.60 -3.60
C MET A 84 -9.09 29.38 -3.68
N ARG A 85 -9.81 30.14 -4.51
CA ARG A 85 -11.25 29.90 -4.76
C ARG A 85 -11.49 28.53 -5.42
N HIS A 86 -10.56 28.04 -6.23
CA HIS A 86 -10.64 26.68 -6.78
C HIS A 86 -10.42 25.60 -5.70
N ILE A 87 -9.55 25.85 -4.72
CA ILE A 87 -9.40 24.98 -3.54
C ILE A 87 -10.68 24.98 -2.69
N GLU A 88 -11.24 26.16 -2.39
CA GLU A 88 -12.46 26.32 -1.58
C GLU A 88 -13.69 25.66 -2.23
N SER A 89 -13.78 25.71 -3.56
CA SER A 89 -14.85 25.06 -4.33
C SER A 89 -14.62 23.57 -4.62
N GLY A 90 -13.51 22.98 -4.13
CA GLY A 90 -13.17 21.57 -4.34
C GLY A 90 -12.77 21.22 -5.78
N LYS A 91 -12.48 22.23 -6.60
CA LYS A 91 -11.98 22.09 -7.97
C LYS A 91 -10.49 21.84 -8.02
N SER A 92 -9.71 22.28 -7.03
CA SER A 92 -8.28 21.98 -6.90
C SER A 92 -8.01 21.34 -5.54
N ASP A 93 -6.96 20.52 -5.45
CA ASP A 93 -6.47 19.90 -4.21
C ASP A 93 -5.11 20.51 -3.81
N ILE A 94 -4.31 20.96 -4.79
CA ILE A 94 -2.99 21.58 -4.59
C ILE A 94 -2.85 22.80 -5.51
N ILE A 95 -2.17 23.83 -5.01
CA ILE A 95 -1.70 24.99 -5.77
C ILE A 95 -0.19 24.89 -5.90
N LEU A 96 0.32 24.98 -7.12
CA LEU A 96 1.73 25.19 -7.42
C LEU A 96 1.93 26.61 -7.91
N VAL A 97 2.85 27.35 -7.29
CA VAL A 97 3.23 28.70 -7.73
C VAL A 97 4.68 28.69 -8.19
N ILE A 98 4.89 28.97 -9.47
CA ILE A 98 6.19 29.27 -10.06
C ILE A 98 6.41 30.78 -9.88
N GLN A 99 7.49 31.15 -9.20
CA GLN A 99 7.80 32.54 -8.88
C GLN A 99 8.28 33.30 -10.12
N ASP A 100 8.19 34.63 -10.09
CA ASP A 100 8.82 35.49 -11.10
C ASP A 100 10.32 35.22 -11.21
N GLU A 101 10.87 35.44 -12.40
CA GLU A 101 12.28 35.25 -12.71
C GLU A 101 12.78 33.80 -12.49
N PHE A 102 11.92 32.80 -12.65
CA PHE A 102 12.24 31.38 -12.45
C PHE A 102 13.38 30.93 -13.38
N GLU A 103 13.27 31.16 -14.69
CA GLU A 103 14.34 30.84 -15.67
C GLU A 103 15.62 31.61 -15.36
N LYS A 104 15.52 32.92 -15.10
CA LYS A 104 16.67 33.78 -14.82
C LYS A 104 17.45 33.33 -13.58
N ASN A 105 16.75 32.99 -12.51
CA ASN A 105 17.38 32.51 -11.26
C ASN A 105 17.97 31.10 -11.44
N LEU A 106 17.27 30.24 -12.20
CA LEU A 106 17.73 28.89 -12.49
C LEU A 106 19.03 28.89 -13.33
N VAL A 107 19.12 29.76 -14.33
CA VAL A 107 20.30 29.89 -15.21
C VAL A 107 21.45 30.63 -14.52
N ASN A 108 21.20 31.72 -13.80
CA ASN A 108 22.26 32.56 -13.23
C ASN A 108 22.75 32.10 -11.85
N GLU A 109 21.85 31.59 -11.00
CA GLU A 109 22.14 31.25 -9.61
C GLU A 109 22.10 29.74 -9.34
N GLY A 110 21.69 28.94 -10.34
CA GLY A 110 21.49 27.49 -10.19
C GLY A 110 20.38 27.12 -9.20
N ARG A 111 19.50 28.08 -8.86
CA ARG A 111 18.46 27.92 -7.84
C ARG A 111 17.16 28.55 -8.33
N ALA A 112 16.07 27.83 -8.12
CA ALA A 112 14.74 28.34 -8.41
C ALA A 112 13.80 28.05 -7.24
N ARG A 113 12.86 28.98 -7.00
CA ARG A 113 11.89 28.87 -5.92
C ARG A 113 10.52 28.53 -6.50
N VAL A 114 9.93 27.46 -6.00
CA VAL A 114 8.55 27.08 -6.24
C VAL A 114 7.84 26.97 -4.91
N MET A 115 6.57 27.35 -4.87
CA MET A 115 5.73 27.21 -3.68
C MET A 115 4.65 26.17 -3.95
N ILE A 116 4.53 25.21 -3.04
CA ILE A 116 3.48 24.20 -3.05
C ILE A 116 2.55 24.52 -1.89
N SER A 117 1.27 24.76 -2.18
CA SER A 117 0.23 24.95 -1.18
C SER A 117 -0.77 23.80 -1.30
N ALA A 118 -0.77 22.90 -0.32
CA ALA A 118 -1.62 21.72 -0.32
C ALA A 118 -2.85 21.90 0.57
N ASN A 119 -4.01 21.45 0.10
CA ASN A 119 -5.22 21.44 0.90
C ASN A 119 -5.18 20.32 1.93
N SER A 120 -5.23 20.67 3.22
CA SER A 120 -5.18 19.71 4.33
C SER A 120 -6.52 19.05 4.68
N VAL A 121 -7.65 19.45 4.05
CA VAL A 121 -8.96 18.80 4.25
C VAL A 121 -8.89 17.30 3.95
N ASN A 122 -8.12 16.93 2.92
CA ASN A 122 -7.66 15.56 2.73
C ASN A 122 -6.14 15.53 2.86
N SER A 123 -5.65 15.37 4.09
CA SER A 123 -4.21 15.42 4.40
C SER A 123 -3.40 14.37 3.63
N THR A 124 -4.01 13.24 3.25
CA THR A 124 -3.35 12.22 2.42
C THR A 124 -3.16 12.71 0.98
N LYS A 125 -4.18 13.33 0.36
CA LYS A 125 -4.08 13.93 -0.98
C LYS A 125 -3.07 15.07 -1.03
N GLY A 126 -3.16 16.00 -0.07
CA GLY A 126 -2.24 17.12 0.01
C GLY A 126 -0.79 16.69 0.27
N GLY A 127 -0.60 15.72 1.18
CA GLY A 127 0.71 15.20 1.54
C GLY A 127 1.38 14.41 0.41
N LEU A 128 0.68 13.45 -0.19
CA LEU A 128 1.22 12.66 -1.30
C LEU A 128 1.44 13.51 -2.55
N GLY A 129 0.49 14.38 -2.91
CA GLY A 129 0.66 15.27 -4.06
C GLY A 129 1.83 16.25 -3.88
N SER A 130 2.06 16.77 -2.67
CA SER A 130 3.26 17.57 -2.38
C SER A 130 4.55 16.75 -2.56
N SER A 131 4.57 15.51 -2.07
CA SER A 131 5.73 14.62 -2.21
C SER A 131 6.00 14.26 -3.68
N TYR A 132 4.96 14.01 -4.48
CA TYR A 132 5.09 13.73 -5.91
C TYR A 132 5.62 14.95 -6.67
N LEU A 133 5.09 16.15 -6.40
CA LEU A 133 5.63 17.39 -6.97
C LEU A 133 7.11 17.58 -6.62
N SER A 134 7.50 17.39 -5.35
CA SER A 134 8.91 17.46 -4.95
C SER A 134 9.79 16.45 -5.69
N SER A 135 9.31 15.23 -5.94
CA SER A 135 10.04 14.23 -6.72
C SER A 135 10.19 14.65 -8.18
N ILE A 136 9.14 15.21 -8.79
CA ILE A 136 9.18 15.71 -10.18
C ILE A 136 10.15 16.89 -10.30
N PHE A 137 10.17 17.81 -9.32
CA PHE A 137 11.13 18.91 -9.29
C PHE A 137 12.57 18.43 -9.15
N ALA A 138 12.83 17.43 -8.31
CA ALA A 138 14.16 16.84 -8.18
C ALA A 138 14.64 16.19 -9.48
N ASP A 139 13.74 15.48 -10.16
CA ASP A 139 14.02 14.84 -11.45
C ASP A 139 14.25 15.88 -12.57
N TYR A 140 13.40 16.92 -12.64
CA TYR A 140 13.58 18.05 -13.56
C TYR A 140 14.91 18.79 -13.32
N ALA A 141 15.26 19.05 -12.06
CA ALA A 141 16.54 19.65 -11.71
C ALA A 141 17.74 18.75 -12.09
N GLY A 142 17.57 17.43 -12.09
CA GLY A 142 18.57 16.47 -12.57
C GLY A 142 18.80 16.57 -14.08
N GLU A 143 17.72 16.54 -14.86
CA GLU A 143 17.77 16.67 -16.34
C GLU A 143 18.44 17.98 -16.77
N LEU A 144 18.10 19.10 -16.12
CA LEU A 144 18.69 20.39 -16.44
C LEU A 144 20.21 20.45 -16.19
N ARG A 145 20.70 19.77 -15.15
CA ARG A 145 22.14 19.68 -14.87
C ARG A 145 22.88 18.84 -15.91
N GLU A 146 22.23 17.80 -16.42
CA GLU A 146 22.77 16.94 -17.47
C GLU A 146 22.86 17.69 -18.81
N GLU A 147 21.80 18.43 -19.16
CA GLU A 147 21.73 19.24 -20.40
C GLU A 147 22.70 20.43 -20.42
N GLN A 148 22.92 21.08 -19.28
CA GLN A 148 23.90 22.17 -19.16
C GLN A 148 25.36 21.67 -19.08
N GLY A 149 25.60 20.38 -19.35
CA GLY A 149 26.94 19.84 -19.57
C GLY A 149 27.80 19.78 -18.30
N GLY A 150 27.23 19.48 -17.13
CA GLY A 150 27.99 19.16 -15.91
C GLY A 150 28.98 20.22 -15.41
N GLN A 151 29.00 21.45 -15.97
CA GLN A 151 30.05 22.44 -15.76
C GLN A 151 29.59 23.83 -15.30
N ALA A 152 28.30 24.06 -15.02
CA ALA A 152 27.86 25.31 -14.39
C ALA A 152 27.71 25.14 -12.87
N MET A 153 28.62 25.78 -12.13
CA MET A 153 28.64 26.04 -10.69
C MET A 153 29.09 24.90 -9.76
N VAL A 154 30.38 24.60 -9.83
CA VAL A 154 31.19 24.35 -8.63
C VAL A 154 31.40 25.68 -7.89
N THR A 155 30.35 26.20 -7.27
CA THR A 155 30.48 27.05 -6.06
C THR A 155 29.76 26.32 -4.95
N ALA A 156 30.37 25.20 -4.59
CA ALA A 156 30.08 24.44 -3.39
C ALA A 156 30.29 25.34 -2.17
N THR A 157 29.25 26.05 -1.75
CA THR A 157 28.92 25.98 -0.33
C THR A 157 28.37 24.58 -0.15
N GLU A 158 29.26 23.64 0.22
CA GLU A 158 28.88 22.32 0.71
C GLU A 158 28.02 22.52 1.97
N VAL A 159 26.73 22.79 1.77
CA VAL A 159 25.75 22.19 2.65
C VAL A 159 25.68 20.75 2.13
N PRO A 160 26.13 19.74 2.88
CA PRO A 160 25.87 18.36 2.52
C PRO A 160 24.36 18.14 2.61
N SER A 161 23.63 18.55 1.58
CA SER A 161 22.27 18.10 1.38
C SER A 161 22.43 16.65 0.94
N PHE A 162 22.34 15.74 1.91
CA PHE A 162 22.16 14.33 1.61
C PHE A 162 20.94 14.22 0.71
N GLY A 163 21.18 14.04 -0.59
CA GLY A 163 20.15 13.73 -1.57
C GLY A 163 19.68 12.32 -1.29
N VAL A 164 18.75 12.18 -0.34
CA VAL A 164 18.09 10.90 -0.08
C VAL A 164 17.11 10.68 -1.22
N ILE A 165 17.60 10.11 -2.32
CA ILE A 165 16.77 9.65 -3.42
C ILE A 165 16.09 8.37 -2.95
N SER A 166 14.80 8.46 -2.65
CA SER A 166 14.00 7.30 -2.24
C SER A 166 13.85 6.34 -3.42
N GLN A 167 14.59 5.23 -3.40
CA GLN A 167 14.49 4.18 -4.40
C GLN A 167 13.46 3.13 -3.96
N PHE A 168 12.27 3.15 -4.56
CA PHE A 168 11.24 2.14 -4.34
C PHE A 168 11.54 0.88 -5.17
N LYS A 169 12.38 -0.02 -4.64
CA LYS A 169 12.89 -1.21 -5.35
C LYS A 169 11.83 -2.28 -5.65
N PHE A 170 10.83 -2.43 -4.79
CA PHE A 170 9.80 -3.49 -4.90
C PHE A 170 8.42 -2.95 -5.32
N ASN A 171 8.27 -1.63 -5.39
CA ASN A 171 7.05 -0.98 -5.82
C ASN A 171 7.33 0.42 -6.39
N SER A 172 7.93 0.46 -7.58
CA SER A 172 8.39 1.71 -8.20
C SER A 172 7.26 2.67 -8.55
N HIS A 173 6.05 2.14 -8.79
CA HIS A 173 4.85 2.92 -9.07
C HIS A 173 4.01 3.21 -7.81
N LEU A 174 4.48 2.79 -6.63
CA LEU A 174 3.76 2.91 -5.36
C LEU A 174 2.32 2.36 -5.44
N ASP A 175 2.12 1.31 -6.24
CA ASP A 175 0.82 0.66 -6.39
C ASP A 175 0.41 0.03 -5.05
N TYR A 176 -0.67 0.54 -4.45
CA TYR A 176 -1.13 0.16 -3.13
C TYR A 176 -1.57 -1.30 -3.07
N LYS A 177 -1.99 -1.89 -4.20
CA LYS A 177 -2.38 -3.31 -4.28
C LYS A 177 -1.19 -4.21 -3.97
N ILE A 178 0.03 -3.82 -4.38
CA ILE A 178 1.25 -4.59 -4.12
C ILE A 178 1.55 -4.66 -2.61
N PHE A 179 1.22 -3.62 -1.85
CA PHE A 179 1.35 -3.63 -0.39
C PHE A 179 0.18 -4.33 0.30
N MET A 180 -1.04 -4.11 -0.19
CA MET A 180 -2.23 -4.57 0.49
C MET A 180 -2.47 -6.07 0.31
N VAL A 181 -2.19 -6.64 -0.85
CA VAL A 181 -2.43 -8.07 -1.14
C VAL A 181 -1.70 -8.98 -0.11
N PRO A 182 -0.38 -8.85 0.13
CA PRO A 182 0.30 -9.60 1.19
C PRO A 182 -0.26 -9.35 2.60
N ALA A 183 -0.61 -8.10 2.92
CA ALA A 183 -1.17 -7.75 4.23
C ALA A 183 -2.52 -8.44 4.48
N LEU A 184 -3.38 -8.50 3.46
CA LEU A 184 -4.66 -9.21 3.53
C LEU A 184 -4.46 -10.73 3.68
N MET A 185 -3.43 -11.31 3.05
CA MET A 185 -3.12 -12.74 3.24
C MET A 185 -2.82 -13.05 4.71
N VAL A 186 -1.96 -12.24 5.34
CA VAL A 186 -1.59 -12.42 6.75
C VAL A 186 -2.80 -12.19 7.65
N MET A 187 -3.58 -11.13 7.41
CA MET A 187 -4.80 -10.85 8.18
C MET A 187 -5.82 -12.00 8.11
N LEU A 188 -6.01 -12.59 6.92
CA LEU A 188 -6.87 -13.77 6.75
C LEU A 188 -6.35 -14.98 7.52
N LEU A 189 -5.03 -15.22 7.51
CA LEU A 189 -4.43 -16.27 8.33
C LEU A 189 -4.62 -16.02 9.82
N THR A 190 -4.40 -14.80 10.31
CA THR A 190 -4.66 -14.45 11.73
C THR A 190 -6.11 -14.72 12.09
N MET A 191 -7.03 -14.33 11.22
CA MET A 191 -8.46 -14.45 11.49
C MET A 191 -8.92 -15.90 11.47
N LEU A 192 -8.52 -16.67 10.46
CA LEU A 192 -8.98 -18.05 10.29
C LEU A 192 -8.21 -19.05 11.16
N CYS A 193 -6.91 -18.85 11.36
CA CYS A 193 -6.07 -19.78 12.12
C CYS A 193 -5.81 -19.33 13.56
N GLY A 194 -6.02 -18.04 13.89
CA GLY A 194 -5.94 -17.54 15.25
C GLY A 194 -7.29 -17.56 15.96
N PHE A 195 -8.30 -16.86 15.40
CA PHE A 195 -9.58 -16.68 16.10
C PHE A 195 -10.51 -17.88 16.01
N LEU A 196 -10.67 -18.53 14.85
CA LEU A 196 -11.61 -19.66 14.72
C LEU A 196 -11.29 -20.85 15.65
N PRO A 197 -10.03 -21.30 15.82
CA PRO A 197 -9.75 -22.36 16.80
C PRO A 197 -10.10 -21.93 18.23
N ALA A 198 -9.80 -20.67 18.60
CA ALA A 198 -10.15 -20.14 19.91
C ALA A 198 -11.67 -20.13 20.13
N LEU A 199 -12.44 -19.65 19.16
CA LEU A 199 -13.90 -19.67 19.20
C LEU A 199 -14.47 -21.09 19.26
N ASN A 200 -13.87 -22.03 18.53
CA ASN A 200 -14.28 -23.44 18.56
C ASN A 200 -14.04 -24.06 19.95
N ILE A 201 -12.95 -23.69 20.63
CA ILE A 201 -12.68 -24.12 22.02
C ILE A 201 -13.70 -23.50 22.99
N VAL A 202 -14.01 -22.21 22.85
CA VAL A 202 -15.01 -21.53 23.70
C VAL A 202 -16.40 -22.13 23.50
N ALA A 203 -16.80 -22.40 22.25
CA ALA A 203 -18.07 -23.04 21.94
C ALA A 203 -18.18 -24.43 22.56
N GLU A 204 -17.11 -25.24 22.54
CA GLU A 204 -17.09 -26.55 23.21
C GLU A 204 -17.14 -26.45 24.74
N LYS A 205 -16.61 -25.36 25.31
CA LYS A 205 -16.71 -25.05 26.74
C LYS A 205 -18.15 -24.70 27.12
N GLU A 206 -18.81 -23.85 26.34
CA GLU A 206 -20.21 -23.45 26.56
C GLU A 206 -21.17 -24.63 26.40
N ALA A 207 -20.89 -25.53 25.46
CA ALA A 207 -21.68 -26.76 25.25
C ALA A 207 -21.44 -27.85 26.31
N ALA A 208 -20.64 -27.59 27.35
CA ALA A 208 -20.23 -28.54 28.40
C ALA A 208 -19.54 -29.83 27.92
N THR A 209 -19.26 -29.95 26.61
CA THR A 209 -18.51 -31.07 26.02
C THR A 209 -17.07 -31.14 26.50
N ILE A 210 -16.49 -30.02 26.93
CA ILE A 210 -15.13 -29.98 27.47
C ILE A 210 -15.01 -30.79 28.78
N GLU A 211 -16.05 -30.79 29.60
CA GLU A 211 -16.08 -31.54 30.88
C GLU A 211 -16.22 -33.05 30.64
N GLN A 212 -16.93 -33.45 29.57
CA GLN A 212 -17.01 -34.85 29.15
C GLN A 212 -15.67 -35.38 28.62
N ILE A 213 -14.83 -34.52 28.02
CA ILE A 213 -13.47 -34.89 27.62
C ILE A 213 -12.53 -34.97 28.83
N ASN A 214 -12.74 -34.15 29.87
CA ASN A 214 -11.90 -34.16 31.07
C ASN A 214 -12.01 -35.46 31.89
N VAL A 215 -13.10 -36.22 31.73
CA VAL A 215 -13.28 -37.56 32.31
C VAL A 215 -12.74 -38.69 31.42
N THR A 216 -12.27 -38.39 30.21
CA THR A 216 -11.57 -39.35 29.34
C THR A 216 -10.05 -39.26 29.52
N PRO A 217 -9.27 -40.34 29.30
CA PRO A 217 -7.82 -40.35 29.52
C PRO A 217 -7.04 -39.65 28.37
N VAL A 218 -7.44 -38.41 28.01
CA VAL A 218 -6.80 -37.59 26.99
C VAL A 218 -5.90 -36.54 27.66
N LYS A 219 -4.61 -36.52 27.32
CA LYS A 219 -3.68 -35.50 27.82
C LYS A 219 -4.02 -34.12 27.22
N LYS A 220 -3.92 -33.05 28.01
CA LYS A 220 -4.18 -31.64 27.57
C LYS A 220 -3.43 -31.27 26.28
N LEU A 221 -2.14 -31.62 26.16
CA LEU A 221 -1.35 -31.36 24.95
C LEU A 221 -1.88 -32.08 23.72
N MET A 222 -2.36 -33.32 23.85
CA MET A 222 -2.95 -34.05 22.71
C MET A 222 -4.26 -33.41 22.26
N PHE A 223 -5.05 -32.89 23.19
CA PHE A 223 -6.29 -32.17 22.87
C PHE A 223 -6.01 -30.87 22.09
N VAL A 224 -5.04 -30.07 22.55
CA VAL A 224 -4.64 -28.83 21.86
C VAL A 224 -4.08 -29.13 20.47
N LEU A 225 -3.15 -30.09 20.35
CA LEU A 225 -2.58 -30.49 19.07
C LEU A 225 -3.63 -31.05 18.09
N ALA A 226 -4.60 -31.80 18.59
CA ALA A 226 -5.68 -32.33 17.75
C ALA A 226 -6.54 -31.24 17.11
N LYS A 227 -6.65 -30.07 17.77
CA LYS A 227 -7.33 -28.89 17.22
C LYS A 227 -6.40 -28.07 16.33
N LEU A 228 -5.16 -27.82 16.75
CA LEU A 228 -4.22 -26.97 16.01
C LEU A 228 -3.88 -27.54 14.62
N ILE A 229 -3.63 -28.85 14.51
CA ILE A 229 -3.21 -29.50 13.26
C ILE A 229 -4.23 -29.31 12.12
N PRO A 230 -5.55 -29.53 12.30
CA PRO A 230 -6.55 -29.20 11.29
C PRO A 230 -6.49 -27.74 10.82
N TYR A 231 -6.33 -26.79 11.75
CA TYR A 231 -6.25 -25.36 11.40
C TYR A 231 -4.94 -24.98 10.71
N TRP A 232 -3.83 -25.67 10.97
CA TRP A 232 -2.61 -25.55 10.16
C TRP A 232 -2.84 -25.97 8.71
N VAL A 233 -3.47 -27.13 8.50
CA VAL A 233 -3.80 -27.62 7.15
C VAL A 233 -4.70 -26.61 6.41
N ILE A 234 -5.70 -26.07 7.10
CA ILE A 234 -6.56 -25.01 6.57
C ILE A 234 -5.75 -23.75 6.27
N GLY A 235 -4.86 -23.32 7.16
CA GLY A 235 -4.01 -22.16 6.97
C GLY A 235 -3.14 -22.28 5.72
N PHE A 236 -2.53 -23.44 5.50
CA PHE A 236 -1.77 -23.70 4.27
C PHE A 236 -2.64 -23.69 3.02
N ALA A 237 -3.86 -24.25 3.09
CA ALA A 237 -4.80 -24.20 1.98
C ALA A 237 -5.24 -22.75 1.67
N VAL A 238 -5.56 -21.96 2.68
CA VAL A 238 -5.91 -20.54 2.54
C VAL A 238 -4.75 -19.76 1.97
N LEU A 239 -3.53 -19.96 2.48
CA LEU A 239 -2.34 -19.31 1.96
C LEU A 239 -2.12 -19.64 0.48
N ALA A 240 -2.26 -20.90 0.10
CA ALA A 240 -2.14 -21.33 -1.29
C ALA A 240 -3.21 -20.69 -2.19
N ILE A 241 -4.47 -20.61 -1.72
CA ILE A 241 -5.56 -19.92 -2.43
C ILE A 241 -5.24 -18.44 -2.58
N CYS A 242 -4.85 -17.76 -1.50
CA CYS A 242 -4.50 -16.35 -1.51
C CYS A 242 -3.32 -16.06 -2.45
N MET A 243 -2.26 -16.87 -2.42
CA MET A 243 -1.14 -16.75 -3.35
C MET A 243 -1.57 -16.95 -4.79
N GLY A 244 -2.38 -17.98 -5.06
CA GLY A 244 -2.94 -18.23 -6.39
C GLY A 244 -3.76 -17.04 -6.90
N LEU A 245 -4.60 -16.44 -6.05
CA LEU A 245 -5.36 -15.23 -6.38
C LEU A 245 -4.45 -14.01 -6.58
N GLY A 246 -3.40 -13.86 -5.76
CA GLY A 246 -2.39 -12.81 -5.92
C GLY A 246 -1.72 -12.85 -7.29
N ILE A 247 -1.38 -14.06 -7.75
CA ILE A 247 -0.78 -14.30 -9.06
C ILE A 247 -1.80 -14.06 -10.18
N LEU A 248 -2.98 -14.68 -10.10
CA LEU A 248 -3.97 -14.67 -11.20
C LEU A 248 -4.64 -13.31 -11.38
N ALA A 249 -4.97 -12.61 -10.29
CA ALA A 249 -5.73 -11.35 -10.35
C ALA A 249 -4.82 -10.11 -10.41
N TYR A 250 -3.63 -10.16 -9.79
CA TYR A 250 -2.75 -8.99 -9.64
C TYR A 250 -1.37 -9.18 -10.29
N GLY A 251 -1.02 -10.37 -10.76
CA GLY A 251 0.31 -10.64 -11.31
C GLY A 251 1.42 -10.52 -10.27
N ILE A 252 1.11 -10.64 -8.97
CA ILE A 252 2.09 -10.52 -7.88
C ILE A 252 2.68 -11.89 -7.59
N TYR A 253 3.97 -12.04 -7.88
CA TYR A 253 4.70 -13.29 -7.66
C TYR A 253 5.61 -13.18 -6.42
N PRO A 254 5.64 -14.20 -5.56
CA PRO A 254 6.66 -14.29 -4.52
C PRO A 254 8.03 -14.54 -5.17
N VAL A 255 8.94 -13.56 -5.06
CA VAL A 255 10.29 -13.63 -5.67
C VAL A 255 11.24 -14.57 -4.90
N GLY A 256 10.91 -14.90 -3.65
CA GLY A 256 11.71 -15.76 -2.77
C GLY A 256 11.30 -17.24 -2.79
N SER A 257 11.85 -18.01 -1.84
CA SER A 257 11.52 -19.43 -1.69
C SER A 257 10.12 -19.62 -1.11
N LEU A 258 9.26 -20.33 -1.84
CA LEU A 258 7.94 -20.74 -1.35
C LEU A 258 8.05 -21.55 -0.04
N LEU A 259 9.07 -22.41 0.06
CA LEU A 259 9.31 -23.22 1.26
C LEU A 259 9.53 -22.34 2.49
N SER A 260 10.26 -21.23 2.35
CA SER A 260 10.45 -20.28 3.44
C SER A 260 9.12 -19.68 3.89
N ILE A 261 8.24 -19.32 2.95
CA ILE A 261 6.93 -18.77 3.31
C ILE A 261 6.08 -19.78 4.08
N PHE A 262 6.04 -21.05 3.62
CA PHE A 262 5.32 -22.11 4.34
C PHE A 262 5.93 -22.38 5.72
N LEU A 263 7.25 -22.36 5.86
CA LEU A 263 7.93 -22.56 7.13
C LEU A 263 7.64 -21.42 8.13
N PHE A 264 7.76 -20.17 7.70
CA PHE A 264 7.40 -19.01 8.54
C PHE A 264 5.91 -18.99 8.88
N THR A 265 5.04 -19.41 7.96
CA THR A 265 3.60 -19.56 8.22
C THR A 265 3.34 -20.62 9.29
N THR A 266 4.10 -21.72 9.30
CA THR A 266 3.99 -22.76 10.33
C THR A 266 4.34 -22.22 11.71
N ILE A 267 5.36 -21.36 11.81
CA ILE A 267 5.79 -20.74 13.06
C ILE A 267 4.79 -19.65 13.50
N TYR A 268 4.19 -18.96 12.53
CA TYR A 268 3.25 -17.87 12.78
C TYR A 268 1.91 -18.35 13.37
N ILE A 269 1.40 -19.50 12.90
CA ILE A 269 0.14 -20.10 13.40
C ILE A 269 0.40 -20.89 14.68
#